data_AF-A0A7Y3UQE4-F1
#
_entry.id   AF-A0A7Y3UQE4-F1
#
_cell.length_a   1.000
_cell.length_b   1.000
_cell.length_c   1.000
_cell.angle_alpha   90.00
_cell.angle_beta   90.00
_cell.angle_gamma   90.00
#
_symmetry.space_group_name_H-M   'P 1'
#
loop_
_entity.id
_entity.type
_entity.pdbx_description
1 polymer ?
#
loop_
_entity_poly.entity_id
_entity_poly.type
_entity_poly.pdbx_seq_one_letter_code
_entity_poly.pdbx_strand_id
1 'polypeptide(L)'
;MARIDIDYPYTAFLESQVKAGLFSSISEAARDAIRKQMEEHEKRRVTSIYAAIAKGEDSIQAGRTIPYSQNLMAKISKKGKQAALAEKSVKHEIRP
;
A
#
# COMPACT_ATOMS: atom_id res chain seq x y z
N MET A 1 2.13 -29.31 4.30
CA MET A 1 2.33 -28.09 3.47
C MET A 1 1.23 -28.06 2.43
N ALA A 2 0.56 -26.93 2.25
CA ALA A 2 -0.43 -26.78 1.18
C ALA A 2 0.26 -26.91 -0.18
N ARG A 3 -0.38 -27.63 -1.11
CA ARG A 3 0.09 -27.73 -2.51
C ARG A 3 -0.33 -26.43 -3.21
N ILE A 4 0.65 -25.64 -3.65
CA ILE A 4 0.40 -24.45 -4.47
C ILE A 4 0.64 -24.88 -5.91
N ASP A 5 -0.41 -24.97 -6.69
CA ASP A 5 -0.28 -25.16 -8.13
C ASP A 5 0.06 -23.81 -8.76
N ILE A 6 1.23 -23.77 -9.38
CA ILE A 6 1.75 -22.59 -10.07
C ILE A 6 1.59 -22.87 -11.56
N ASP A 7 0.80 -22.04 -12.24
CA ASP A 7 0.55 -22.22 -13.67
C ASP A 7 1.71 -21.70 -14.54
N TYR A 8 1.71 -22.11 -15.80
CA TYR A 8 2.53 -21.48 -16.83
C TYR A 8 2.09 -20.01 -17.03
N PRO A 9 3.00 -19.04 -17.21
CA PRO A 9 4.45 -19.15 -17.44
C PRO A 9 5.32 -19.16 -16.18
N TYR A 10 4.74 -18.99 -15.00
CA TYR A 10 5.48 -18.76 -13.75
C TYR A 10 6.33 -19.97 -13.34
N THR A 11 5.81 -21.19 -13.53
CA THR A 11 6.58 -22.42 -13.27
C THR A 11 7.81 -22.54 -14.17
N ALA A 12 7.69 -22.22 -15.45
CA ALA A 12 8.82 -22.23 -16.38
C ALA A 12 9.90 -21.19 -15.99
N PHE A 13 9.47 -20.03 -15.50
CA PHE A 13 10.38 -19.02 -14.97
C PHE A 13 11.12 -19.51 -13.71
N LEU A 14 10.43 -20.12 -12.74
CA LEU A 14 11.06 -20.69 -11.55
C LEU A 14 12.03 -21.83 -11.89
N GLU A 15 11.67 -22.71 -12.82
CA GLU A 15 12.56 -23.76 -13.32
C GLU A 15 13.84 -23.19 -13.96
N SER A 16 13.71 -22.10 -14.73
CA SER A 16 14.87 -21.46 -15.36
C SER A 16 15.88 -20.94 -14.33
N GLN A 17 15.39 -20.42 -13.19
CA GLN A 17 16.25 -19.94 -12.11
C GLN A 17 16.97 -21.09 -11.38
N VAL A 18 16.31 -22.24 -11.21
CA VAL A 18 16.95 -23.46 -10.67
C VAL A 18 17.99 -24.00 -11.64
N LYS A 19 17.66 -24.08 -12.93
CA LYS A 19 18.60 -24.52 -13.99
C LYS A 19 19.83 -23.61 -14.10
N ALA A 20 19.67 -22.32 -13.83
CA ALA A 20 20.76 -21.36 -13.78
C ALA A 20 21.61 -21.46 -12.49
N GLY A 21 21.24 -22.33 -11.54
CA GLY A 21 21.95 -22.51 -10.27
C GLY A 21 21.70 -21.40 -9.25
N LEU A 22 20.70 -20.54 -9.47
CA LEU A 22 20.36 -19.44 -8.53
C LEU A 22 19.65 -19.95 -7.28
N PHE A 23 18.95 -21.09 -7.38
CA PHE A 23 18.24 -21.73 -6.27
C PHE A 23 18.40 -23.25 -6.34
N SER A 24 18.35 -23.91 -5.19
CA SER A 24 18.43 -25.37 -5.09
C SER A 24 17.15 -26.09 -5.51
N SER A 25 16.00 -25.39 -5.48
CA SER A 25 14.69 -25.94 -5.84
C SER A 25 13.68 -24.87 -6.23
N ILE A 26 12.61 -25.27 -6.91
CA ILE A 26 11.47 -24.40 -7.28
C ILE A 26 10.83 -23.80 -6.02
N SER A 27 10.71 -24.60 -4.95
CA SER A 27 10.13 -24.14 -3.68
C SER A 27 10.96 -23.04 -3.01
N GLU A 28 12.29 -23.10 -3.12
CA GLU A 28 13.17 -22.04 -2.62
C GLU A 28 13.00 -20.74 -3.42
N ALA A 29 13.01 -20.85 -4.75
CA ALA A 29 12.77 -19.72 -5.65
C ALA A 29 11.39 -19.06 -5.38
N ALA A 30 10.35 -19.87 -5.17
CA ALA A 30 9.01 -19.38 -4.84
C ALA A 30 8.94 -18.68 -3.48
N ARG A 31 9.61 -19.22 -2.44
CA ARG A 31 9.69 -18.56 -1.13
C ARG A 31 10.39 -17.21 -1.22
N ASP A 32 11.47 -17.13 -1.99
CA ASP A 32 12.19 -15.86 -2.18
C ASP A 32 11.34 -14.83 -2.94
N ALA A 33 10.59 -15.25 -3.95
CA ALA A 33 9.64 -14.38 -4.65
C ALA A 33 8.56 -13.83 -3.70
N ILE A 34 7.98 -14.68 -2.85
CA ILE A 34 7.00 -14.25 -1.84
C ILE A 34 7.64 -13.29 -0.83
N ARG A 35 8.85 -13.57 -0.35
CA ARG A 35 9.59 -12.69 0.55
C ARG A 35 9.79 -11.30 -0.06
N LYS A 36 10.23 -11.24 -1.33
CA LYS A 36 10.37 -9.97 -2.07
C LYS A 36 9.05 -9.24 -2.21
N GLN A 37 7.97 -9.95 -2.49
CA GLN A 37 6.63 -9.36 -2.58
C GLN A 37 6.18 -8.76 -1.24
N MET A 38 6.45 -9.44 -0.12
CA MET A 38 6.18 -8.92 1.22
C MET A 38 6.99 -7.65 1.51
N GLU A 39 8.28 -7.65 1.16
CA GLU A 39 9.15 -6.47 1.31
C GLU A 39 8.69 -5.29 0.46
N GLU A 40 8.28 -5.54 -0.79
CA GLU A 40 7.71 -4.49 -1.65
C GLU A 40 6.40 -3.95 -1.11
N HIS A 41 5.52 -4.82 -0.61
CA HIS A 41 4.26 -4.41 0.00
C HIS A 41 4.52 -3.48 1.20
N GLU A 42 5.46 -3.86 2.06
CA GLU A 42 5.84 -3.04 3.20
C GLU A 42 6.49 -1.71 2.79
N LYS A 43 7.38 -1.73 1.78
CA LYS A 43 7.94 -0.49 1.22
C LYS A 43 6.86 0.44 0.71
N ARG A 44 5.89 -0.07 -0.07
CA ARG A 44 4.76 0.73 -0.57
C ARG A 44 3.93 1.34 0.56
N ARG A 45 3.68 0.56 1.63
CA ARG A 45 2.98 1.04 2.82
C ARG A 45 3.73 2.16 3.53
N VAL A 46 5.05 2.04 3.68
CA VAL A 46 5.88 3.08 4.31
C VAL A 46 5.98 4.32 3.41
N THR A 47 6.15 4.15 2.11
CA THR A 47 6.20 5.27 1.14
C THR A 47 4.88 6.04 1.10
N SER A 48 3.72 5.39 1.21
CA SER A 48 2.43 6.10 1.23
C SER A 48 2.28 6.97 2.49
N ILE A 49 2.80 6.51 3.64
CA ILE A 49 2.84 7.30 4.87
C ILE A 49 3.74 8.52 4.71
N TYR A 50 4.95 8.35 4.16
CA TYR A 50 5.86 9.48 3.91
C TYR A 50 5.26 10.50 2.94
N ALA A 51 4.58 10.05 1.89
CA ALA A 51 3.89 10.95 0.96
C ALA A 51 2.77 11.75 1.66
N ALA A 52 2.01 11.12 2.57
CA ALA A 52 0.99 11.81 3.35
C ALA A 52 1.59 12.85 4.30
N ILE A 53 2.74 12.56 4.93
CA ILE A 53 3.47 13.50 5.78
C ILE A 53 3.98 14.69 4.96
N ALA A 54 4.65 14.44 3.83
CA ALA A 54 5.18 15.49 2.96
C ALA A 54 4.08 16.45 2.48
N LYS A 55 2.91 15.91 2.11
CA LYS A 55 1.73 16.71 1.76
C LYS A 55 1.25 17.59 2.92
N GLY A 56 1.36 17.09 4.15
CA GLY A 56 1.10 17.86 5.38
C GLY A 56 2.10 19.00 5.57
N GLU A 57 3.40 18.71 5.41
CA GLU A 57 4.47 19.70 5.51
C GLU A 57 4.31 20.81 4.46
N ASP A 58 4.02 20.47 3.21
CA ASP A 58 3.72 21.44 2.14
C ASP A 58 2.52 22.32 2.49
N SER A 59 1.54 21.77 3.19
CA SER A 59 0.36 22.53 3.64
C SER A 59 0.71 23.50 4.77
N ILE A 60 1.61 23.10 5.68
CA ILE A 60 2.14 23.97 6.74
C ILE A 60 2.96 25.10 6.14
N GLN A 61 3.91 24.80 5.25
CA GLN A 61 4.78 25.80 4.61
C GLN A 61 3.96 26.81 3.78
N ALA A 62 2.92 26.35 3.10
CA ALA A 62 2.01 27.22 2.35
C ALA A 62 1.02 28.02 3.24
N GLY A 63 1.09 27.91 4.56
CA GLY A 63 0.18 28.60 5.48
C GLY A 63 -1.27 28.12 5.42
N ARG A 64 -1.53 26.93 4.86
CA ARG A 64 -2.87 26.32 4.75
C ARG A 64 -3.26 25.58 6.03
N THR A 65 -3.00 26.19 7.18
CA THR A 65 -3.28 25.61 8.50
C THR A 65 -4.45 26.33 9.16
N ILE A 66 -5.18 25.59 9.99
CA ILE A 66 -6.30 26.12 10.78
C ILE A 66 -6.06 25.68 12.22
N PRO A 67 -6.13 26.59 13.21
CA PRO A 67 -6.00 26.23 14.61
C PRO A 67 -7.01 25.15 15.02
N TYR A 68 -6.54 24.16 15.77
CA TYR A 68 -7.39 23.13 16.32
C TYR A 68 -8.44 23.74 17.26
N SER A 69 -9.69 23.30 17.13
CA SER A 69 -10.75 23.56 18.10
C SER A 69 -11.79 22.45 18.06
N GLN A 70 -12.52 22.25 19.16
CA GLN A 70 -13.62 21.29 19.20
C GLN A 70 -14.71 21.62 18.17
N ASN A 71 -14.99 22.92 17.96
CA ASN A 71 -15.95 23.38 16.95
C ASN A 71 -15.49 23.02 15.52
N LEU A 72 -14.18 23.12 15.23
CA LEU A 72 -13.63 22.69 13.95
C LEU A 72 -13.89 21.19 13.72
N MET A 73 -13.65 20.34 14.72
CA MET A 73 -13.92 18.90 14.62
C MET A 73 -15.40 18.58 14.40
N ALA A 74 -16.30 19.30 15.09
CA ALA A 74 -17.74 19.16 14.90
C ALA A 74 -18.16 19.53 13.46
N LYS A 75 -17.62 20.63 12.91
CA LYS A 75 -17.85 21.05 11.52
C LYS A 75 -17.34 20.03 10.51
N ILE A 76 -16.12 19.51 10.70
CA ILE A 76 -15.54 18.48 9.83
C ILE A 76 -16.40 17.22 9.86
N SER A 77 -16.79 16.76 11.05
CA SER A 77 -17.66 15.60 11.22
C SER A 77 -19.01 15.77 10.51
N LYS A 78 -19.65 16.94 10.65
CA LYS A 78 -20.91 17.25 9.95
C LYS A 78 -20.74 17.20 8.43
N LYS A 79 -19.67 17.81 7.91
CA LYS A 79 -19.34 17.81 6.47
C LYS A 79 -19.08 16.39 5.95
N GLY A 80 -18.38 15.57 6.72
CA GLY A 80 -18.12 14.16 6.38
C GLY A 80 -19.42 13.36 6.27
N LYS A 81 -20.31 13.48 7.26
CA LYS A 81 -21.64 12.83 7.24
C LYS A 81 -22.46 13.23 6.02
N GLN A 82 -22.50 14.52 5.70
CA GLN A 82 -23.21 15.03 4.51
C GLN A 82 -22.62 14.49 3.20
N ALA A 83 -21.30 14.38 3.10
CA ALA A 83 -20.64 13.82 1.92
C ALA A 83 -20.93 12.32 1.75
N ALA A 84 -20.98 11.57 2.85
CA ALA A 84 -21.33 10.15 2.84
C ALA A 84 -22.79 9.92 2.42
N LEU A 85 -23.73 10.71 2.96
CA LEU A 85 -25.14 10.67 2.54
C LEU A 85 -25.33 11.04 1.06
N ALA A 86 -24.44 11.87 0.52
CA ALA A 86 -24.43 12.25 -0.89
C ALA A 86 -23.57 11.30 -1.76
N GLU A 87 -23.19 10.13 -1.25
CA GLU A 87 -22.42 9.09 -1.93
C GLU A 87 -21.12 9.59 -2.61
N LYS A 88 -20.51 10.64 -2.05
CA LYS A 88 -19.26 11.17 -2.60
C LYS A 88 -18.14 10.16 -2.38
N SER A 89 -17.44 9.82 -3.46
CA SER A 89 -16.32 8.90 -3.41
C SER A 89 -15.20 9.42 -2.49
N VAL A 90 -14.74 8.58 -1.57
CA VAL A 90 -13.52 8.85 -0.80
C VAL A 90 -12.33 8.86 -1.76
N LYS A 91 -11.47 9.86 -1.64
CA LYS A 91 -10.25 9.96 -2.47
C LYS A 91 -9.39 8.72 -2.24
N HIS A 92 -8.84 8.17 -3.32
CA HIS A 92 -8.02 6.95 -3.28
C HIS A 92 -6.84 7.07 -2.30
N GLU A 93 -6.22 8.25 -2.25
CA GLU A 93 -5.07 8.58 -1.37
C GLU A 93 -5.32 8.43 0.14
N ILE A 94 -6.58 8.31 0.57
CA ILE A 94 -6.99 8.23 1.98
C ILE A 94 -7.92 7.03 2.23
N ARG A 95 -8.02 6.10 1.28
CA ARG A 95 -8.68 4.81 1.52
C ARG A 95 -7.69 3.90 2.29
N PRO A 96 -8.15 3.19 3.33
CA PRO A 96 -7.33 2.23 4.05
C PRO A 96 -6.91 1.05 3.17
#